data_AF-A0A4V6RWT1-F1
#
_entry.id   AF-A0A4V6RWT1-F1
#
_cell.length_a   1.000
_cell.length_b   1.000
_cell.length_c   1.000
_cell.angle_alpha   90.00
_cell.angle_beta   90.00
_cell.angle_gamma   90.00
#
_symmetry.space_group_name_H-M   'P 1'
#
loop_
_entity.id
_entity.type
_entity.pdbx_description
1 polymer ?
#
loop_
_entity_poly.entity_id
_entity_poly.type
_entity_poly.pdbx_seq_one_letter_code
_entity_poly.pdbx_strand_id
1 'polypeptide(L)'
;MHKLILLFLLISLQANAQRAGLDSLSMVRNYLMEIRNAVNSKELPKHKLEKLDRLIKSATSQKAIFNRNITKVIGVALEAEQLMSTLNFILQSMVLYRSDIKSNHESQAETVFLNKNIPVLVYKIDFYSKRAKIRLEENTH
;
A
#
# COMPACT_ATOMS: atom_id res chain seq x y z
N MET A 1 21.85 36.66 -7.01
CA MET A 1 22.28 35.33 -6.50
C MET A 1 21.33 34.71 -5.47
N HIS A 2 20.78 35.45 -4.49
CA HIS A 2 19.85 34.87 -3.49
C HIS A 2 18.56 34.27 -4.09
N LYS A 3 17.98 34.87 -5.14
CA LYS A 3 16.81 34.31 -5.82
C LYS A 3 17.08 32.96 -6.52
N LEU A 4 18.32 32.74 -6.98
CA LEU A 4 18.72 31.48 -7.62
C LEU A 4 18.90 30.36 -6.58
N ILE A 5 19.45 30.70 -5.40
CA ILE A 5 19.62 29.77 -4.27
C ILE A 5 18.26 29.30 -3.74
N LEU A 6 17.30 30.22 -3.60
CA LEU A 6 15.92 29.90 -3.19
C LEU A 6 15.22 28.95 -4.19
N LEU A 7 15.40 29.18 -5.50
CA LEU A 7 14.84 28.31 -6.54
C LEU A 7 15.42 26.89 -6.48
N PHE A 8 16.75 26.77 -6.30
CA PHE A 8 17.42 25.47 -6.19
C PHE A 8 17.02 24.69 -4.92
N LEU A 9 16.74 25.41 -3.82
CA LEU A 9 16.26 24.80 -2.58
C LEU A 9 14.85 24.22 -2.74
N LEU A 10 13.95 24.93 -3.43
CA LEU A 10 12.57 24.49 -3.63
C LEU A 10 12.48 23.23 -4.51
N ILE A 11 13.30 23.13 -5.54
CA ILE A 11 13.33 21.96 -6.45
C ILE A 11 13.83 20.72 -5.70
N SER A 12 14.88 20.86 -4.88
CA SER A 12 15.42 19.74 -4.10
C SER A 12 14.47 19.26 -2.98
N LEU A 13 13.71 20.18 -2.36
CA LEU A 13 12.65 19.84 -1.41
C LEU A 13 11.52 19.01 -2.05
N GLN A 14 11.07 19.39 -3.24
CA GLN A 14 10.03 18.66 -3.97
C GLN A 14 10.50 17.26 -4.39
N ALA A 15 11.73 17.18 -4.93
CA ALA A 15 12.33 15.90 -5.32
C ALA A 15 12.46 14.92 -4.15
N ASN A 16 12.90 15.42 -2.98
CA ASN A 16 13.04 14.59 -1.78
C ASN A 16 11.68 14.12 -1.24
N ALA A 17 10.66 14.99 -1.23
CA ALA A 17 9.31 14.63 -0.80
C ALA A 17 8.68 13.55 -1.71
N GLN A 18 8.95 13.60 -3.02
CA GLN A 18 8.49 12.58 -3.97
C GLN A 18 9.21 11.25 -3.75
N ARG A 19 10.53 11.25 -3.49
CA ARG A 19 11.29 10.04 -3.17
C ARG A 19 10.80 9.36 -1.89
N ALA A 20 10.61 10.13 -0.81
CA ALA A 20 10.05 9.61 0.44
C ALA A 20 8.63 9.02 0.25
N GLY A 21 7.84 9.59 -0.66
CA GLY A 21 6.55 9.05 -1.06
C GLY A 21 6.63 7.68 -1.73
N LEU A 22 7.63 7.47 -2.61
CA LEU A 22 7.88 6.18 -3.26
C LEU A 22 8.25 5.09 -2.25
N ASP A 23 9.18 5.39 -1.34
CA ASP A 23 9.60 4.45 -0.29
C ASP A 23 8.42 4.08 0.63
N SER A 24 7.59 5.08 0.95
CA SER A 24 6.37 4.88 1.73
C SER A 24 5.36 3.95 1.03
N LEU A 25 5.18 4.09 -0.29
CA LEU A 25 4.29 3.19 -1.04
C LEU A 25 4.87 1.78 -1.18
N SER A 26 6.19 1.63 -1.24
CA SER A 26 6.85 0.32 -1.20
C SER A 26 6.57 -0.43 0.12
N MET A 27 6.51 0.28 1.26
CA MET A 27 6.11 -0.31 2.53
C MET A 27 4.68 -0.87 2.48
N VAL A 28 3.73 -0.10 1.93
CA VAL A 28 2.33 -0.55 1.78
C VAL A 28 2.23 -1.74 0.84
N ARG A 29 2.99 -1.72 -0.27
CA ARG A 29 3.09 -2.84 -1.21
C ARG A 29 3.57 -4.12 -0.52
N ASN A 30 4.62 -4.04 0.29
CA ASN A 30 5.14 -5.21 1.01
C ASN A 30 4.14 -5.71 2.06
N TYR A 31 3.50 -4.81 2.78
CA TYR A 31 2.43 -5.14 3.71
C TYR A 31 1.27 -5.88 3.03
N LEU A 32 0.82 -5.43 1.85
CA LEU A 32 -0.18 -6.13 1.04
C LEU A 32 0.25 -7.54 0.67
N MET A 33 1.53 -7.73 0.31
CA MET A 33 2.08 -9.05 0.03
C MET A 33 2.13 -9.95 1.27
N GLU A 34 2.42 -9.40 2.45
CA GLU A 34 2.36 -10.14 3.71
C GLU A 34 0.95 -10.63 4.03
N ILE A 35 -0.09 -9.82 3.79
CA ILE A 35 -1.48 -10.25 3.92
C ILE A 35 -1.75 -11.45 3.01
N ARG A 36 -1.41 -11.32 1.73
CA ARG A 36 -1.62 -12.41 0.76
C ARG A 36 -0.86 -13.68 1.14
N ASN A 37 0.36 -13.54 1.64
CA ASN A 37 1.16 -14.68 2.10
C ASN A 37 0.53 -15.34 3.33
N ALA A 38 -0.01 -14.58 4.27
CA ALA A 38 -0.73 -15.12 5.44
C ALA A 38 -2.02 -15.85 5.03
N VAL A 39 -2.77 -15.31 4.07
CA VAL A 39 -3.97 -15.97 3.52
C VAL A 39 -3.63 -17.33 2.92
N ASN A 40 -2.63 -17.37 2.04
CA ASN A 40 -2.25 -18.57 1.29
C ASN A 40 -1.31 -19.52 2.04
N SER A 41 -0.92 -19.23 3.28
CA SER A 41 -0.02 -20.11 4.02
C SER A 41 -0.70 -21.44 4.32
N LYS A 42 0.07 -22.53 4.25
CA LYS A 42 -0.35 -23.88 4.68
C LYS A 42 -0.05 -24.14 6.17
N GLU A 43 0.15 -23.07 6.93
CA GLU A 43 0.46 -23.16 8.36
C GLU A 43 -0.78 -23.53 9.17
N LEU A 44 -0.56 -24.03 10.38
CA LEU A 44 -1.63 -24.30 11.34
C LEU A 44 -2.46 -23.03 11.61
N PRO A 45 -3.78 -23.17 11.86
CA PRO A 45 -4.68 -22.04 12.10
C PRO A 45 -4.17 -21.06 13.15
N LYS A 46 -3.57 -21.56 14.24
CA LYS A 46 -2.99 -20.73 15.31
C LYS A 46 -1.93 -19.75 14.79
N HIS A 47 -0.97 -20.22 14.00
CA HIS A 47 0.08 -19.38 13.45
C HIS A 47 -0.45 -18.39 12.41
N LYS A 48 -1.44 -18.82 11.62
CA LYS A 48 -2.13 -17.94 10.68
C LYS A 48 -2.84 -16.80 11.40
N LEU A 49 -3.55 -17.10 12.49
CA LEU A 49 -4.19 -16.09 13.35
C LEU A 49 -3.18 -15.11 13.96
N GLU A 50 -2.05 -15.60 14.49
CA GLU A 50 -1.00 -14.74 15.04
C GLU A 50 -0.43 -13.76 14.00
N LYS A 51 -0.25 -14.22 12.75
CA LYS A 51 0.18 -13.35 11.64
C LYS A 51 -0.88 -12.31 11.30
N LEU A 52 -2.13 -12.73 11.13
CA LEU A 52 -3.24 -11.83 10.84
C LEU A 52 -3.44 -10.79 11.94
N ASP A 53 -3.33 -11.17 13.21
CA ASP A 53 -3.44 -10.24 14.33
C ASP A 53 -2.37 -9.14 14.31
N ARG A 54 -1.13 -9.49 13.94
CA ARG A 54 -0.06 -8.50 13.75
C ARG A 54 -0.35 -7.56 12.58
N LEU A 55 -0.82 -8.11 11.46
CA LEU A 55 -1.16 -7.33 10.26
C LEU A 55 -2.36 -6.40 10.49
N ILE A 56 -3.37 -6.85 11.25
CA ILE A 56 -4.53 -6.04 11.65
C ILE A 56 -4.09 -4.91 12.57
N LYS A 57 -3.19 -5.17 13.55
CA LYS A 57 -2.66 -4.13 14.44
C LYS A 57 -1.92 -3.01 13.68
N SER A 58 -1.23 -3.34 12.59
CA SER A 58 -0.52 -2.35 11.77
C SER A 58 -1.39 -1.69 10.69
N ALA A 59 -2.61 -2.18 10.45
CA ALA A 59 -3.48 -1.72 9.36
C ALA A 59 -3.74 -0.21 9.37
N THR A 60 -4.01 0.37 10.54
CA THR A 60 -4.25 1.81 10.69
C THR A 60 -3.03 2.65 10.27
N SER A 61 -1.83 2.21 10.66
CA SER A 61 -0.59 2.89 10.27
C SER A 61 -0.37 2.79 8.76
N GLN A 62 -0.54 1.61 8.18
CA GLN A 62 -0.36 1.39 6.74
C GLN A 62 -1.37 2.19 5.91
N LYS A 63 -2.63 2.26 6.35
CA LYS A 63 -3.65 3.12 5.74
C LYS A 63 -3.27 4.60 5.80
N ALA A 64 -2.74 5.08 6.93
CA ALA A 64 -2.28 6.46 7.05
C ALA A 64 -1.09 6.76 6.14
N ILE A 65 -0.12 5.84 6.05
CA ILE A 65 1.02 5.93 5.12
C ILE A 65 0.52 6.00 3.69
N PHE A 66 -0.41 5.12 3.31
CA PHE A 66 -0.98 5.11 1.96
C PHE A 66 -1.67 6.44 1.64
N ASN A 67 -2.54 6.93 2.54
CA ASN A 67 -3.31 8.15 2.33
C ASN A 67 -2.44 9.39 2.12
N ARG A 68 -1.37 9.51 2.92
CA ARG A 68 -0.46 10.66 2.88
C ARG A 68 0.37 10.73 1.59
N ASN A 69 0.55 9.60 0.89
CA ASN A 69 1.54 9.49 -0.18
C ASN A 69 0.92 9.17 -1.54
N ILE A 70 -0.21 8.47 -1.60
CA ILE A 70 -0.78 7.99 -2.86
C ILE A 70 -1.15 9.14 -3.81
N THR A 71 -1.79 10.20 -3.31
CA THR A 71 -2.13 11.37 -4.13
C THR A 71 -0.91 12.10 -4.66
N LYS A 72 0.17 12.16 -3.87
CA LYS A 72 1.44 12.80 -4.29
C LYS A 72 2.12 12.03 -5.42
N VAL A 73 2.04 10.71 -5.39
CA VAL A 73 2.65 9.84 -6.40
C VAL A 73 1.80 9.79 -7.67
N ILE A 74 0.48 9.67 -7.55
CA ILE A 74 -0.42 9.53 -8.71
C ILE A 74 -0.67 10.87 -9.39
N GLY A 75 -0.88 11.94 -8.61
CA GLY A 75 -1.26 13.27 -9.13
C GLY A 75 -2.71 13.36 -9.61
N VAL A 76 -3.50 12.29 -9.53
CA VAL A 76 -4.92 12.23 -9.91
C VAL A 76 -5.74 11.84 -8.68
N ALA A 77 -6.52 12.80 -8.15
CA ALA A 77 -7.25 12.63 -6.89
C ALA A 77 -8.26 11.48 -6.96
N LEU A 78 -9.08 11.42 -8.01
CA LEU A 78 -10.10 10.39 -8.18
C LEU A 78 -9.51 8.98 -8.18
N GLU A 79 -8.39 8.78 -8.86
CA GLU A 79 -7.74 7.47 -8.88
C GLU A 79 -7.09 7.12 -7.55
N ALA A 80 -6.50 8.10 -6.86
CA ALA A 80 -6.01 7.91 -5.50
C ALA A 80 -7.13 7.49 -4.53
N GLU A 81 -8.32 8.07 -4.63
CA GLU A 81 -9.50 7.68 -3.85
C GLU A 81 -9.96 6.25 -4.16
N GLN A 82 -9.97 5.85 -5.42
CA GLN A 82 -10.32 4.48 -5.82
C GLN A 82 -9.34 3.45 -5.25
N LEU A 83 -8.03 3.73 -5.29
CA LEU A 83 -7.03 2.86 -4.68
C LEU A 83 -7.15 2.82 -3.15
N MET A 84 -7.47 3.96 -2.53
CA MET A 84 -7.74 4.03 -1.09
C MET A 84 -8.95 3.16 -0.70
N SER A 85 -10.03 3.23 -1.49
CA SER A 85 -11.20 2.39 -1.32
C SER A 85 -10.86 0.90 -1.44
N THR A 86 -10.07 0.54 -2.44
CA THR A 86 -9.56 -0.83 -2.64
C THR A 86 -8.76 -1.32 -1.43
N LEU A 87 -7.86 -0.49 -0.89
CA LEU A 87 -7.12 -0.81 0.34
C LEU A 87 -8.08 -1.06 1.51
N ASN A 88 -9.08 -0.19 1.71
CA ASN A 88 -10.06 -0.36 2.79
C ASN A 88 -10.81 -1.69 2.70
N PHE A 89 -11.25 -2.08 1.50
CA PHE A 89 -11.93 -3.36 1.32
C PHE A 89 -11.00 -4.56 1.58
N ILE A 90 -9.74 -4.49 1.17
CA ILE A 90 -8.74 -5.52 1.50
C ILE A 90 -8.57 -5.65 3.02
N LEU A 91 -8.48 -4.53 3.75
CA LEU A 91 -8.34 -4.55 5.20
C LEU A 91 -9.57 -5.13 5.90
N GLN A 92 -10.77 -4.79 5.44
CA GLN A 92 -12.03 -5.36 5.97
C GLN A 92 -12.11 -6.86 5.71
N SER A 93 -11.82 -7.28 4.48
CA SER A 93 -11.79 -8.69 4.08
C SER A 93 -10.76 -9.50 4.88
N MET A 94 -9.59 -8.92 5.18
CA MET A 94 -8.60 -9.55 6.09
C MET A 94 -9.16 -9.78 7.50
N VAL A 95 -9.93 -8.84 8.05
CA VAL A 95 -10.56 -8.98 9.37
C VAL A 95 -11.63 -10.08 9.35
N LEU A 96 -12.44 -10.15 8.29
CA LEU A 96 -13.43 -11.21 8.09
C LEU A 96 -12.77 -12.58 7.98
N TYR A 97 -11.76 -12.70 7.11
CA TYR A 97 -10.96 -13.93 6.96
C TYR A 97 -10.38 -14.42 8.29
N ARG A 98 -9.84 -13.49 9.09
CA ARG A 98 -9.33 -13.80 10.44
C ARG A 98 -10.42 -14.28 11.39
N SER A 99 -11.62 -13.70 11.30
CA SER A 99 -12.78 -14.13 12.10
C SER A 99 -13.23 -15.53 11.72
N ASP A 100 -13.28 -15.84 10.42
CA ASP A 100 -13.71 -17.15 9.92
C ASP A 100 -12.76 -18.26 10.38
N ILE A 101 -11.44 -18.05 10.30
CA ILE A 101 -10.45 -18.99 10.83
C ILE A 101 -10.66 -19.23 12.33
N LYS A 102 -10.93 -18.17 13.10
CA LYS A 102 -11.15 -18.28 14.54
C LYS A 102 -12.41 -19.09 14.88
N SER A 103 -13.45 -18.97 14.06
CA SER A 103 -14.70 -19.71 14.21
C SER A 103 -14.70 -21.08 13.52
N ASN A 104 -13.56 -21.52 12.97
CA ASN A 104 -13.43 -22.75 12.19
C ASN A 104 -14.41 -22.84 11.00
N HIS A 105 -14.72 -21.70 10.38
CA HIS A 105 -15.55 -21.60 9.19
C HIS A 105 -14.69 -21.54 7.92
N GLU A 106 -15.26 -22.01 6.80
CA GLU A 106 -14.64 -21.87 5.50
C GLU A 106 -14.64 -20.40 5.04
N SER A 107 -13.46 -19.87 4.73
CA SER A 107 -13.28 -18.48 4.30
C SER A 107 -13.06 -18.36 2.79
N GLN A 108 -13.73 -19.20 2.00
CA GLN A 108 -13.47 -19.29 0.55
C GLN A 108 -13.71 -17.95 -0.16
N ALA A 109 -14.79 -17.24 0.20
CA ALA A 109 -15.12 -15.93 -0.37
C ALA A 109 -14.01 -14.90 -0.12
N GLU A 110 -13.55 -14.77 1.14
CA GLU A 110 -12.49 -13.82 1.50
C GLU A 110 -11.14 -14.21 0.90
N THR A 111 -10.86 -15.52 0.83
CA THR A 111 -9.64 -16.03 0.18
C THR A 111 -9.61 -15.64 -1.30
N VAL A 112 -10.73 -15.82 -2.02
CA VAL A 112 -10.87 -15.44 -3.43
C VAL A 112 -10.76 -13.93 -3.59
N PHE A 113 -11.45 -13.16 -2.74
CA PHE A 113 -11.42 -11.70 -2.77
C PHE A 113 -10.00 -11.15 -2.57
N LEU A 114 -9.30 -11.58 -1.51
CA LEU A 114 -7.95 -11.11 -1.19
C LEU A 114 -6.97 -11.51 -2.30
N ASN A 115 -7.03 -12.74 -2.80
CA ASN A 115 -6.16 -13.20 -3.87
C ASN A 115 -6.40 -12.51 -5.22
N LYS A 116 -7.61 -12.02 -5.46
CA LYS A 116 -7.92 -11.24 -6.65
C LYS A 116 -7.47 -9.78 -6.52
N ASN A 117 -7.78 -9.14 -5.40
CA ASN A 117 -7.66 -7.69 -5.27
C ASN A 117 -6.27 -7.23 -4.81
N ILE A 118 -5.57 -8.02 -3.99
CA ILE A 118 -4.21 -7.65 -3.54
C ILE A 118 -3.25 -7.49 -4.72
N PRO A 119 -3.14 -8.45 -5.67
CA PRO A 119 -2.25 -8.31 -6.82
C PRO A 119 -2.57 -7.09 -7.69
N VAL A 120 -3.86 -6.78 -7.86
CA VAL A 120 -4.30 -5.60 -8.64
C VAL A 120 -3.83 -4.30 -7.98
N LEU A 121 -4.01 -4.17 -6.67
CA LEU A 121 -3.56 -2.98 -5.95
C LEU A 121 -2.03 -2.87 -5.94
N VAL A 122 -1.31 -3.97 -5.73
CA VAL A 122 0.16 -4.02 -5.81
C VAL A 122 0.64 -3.57 -7.19
N TYR A 123 0.04 -4.08 -8.27
CA TYR A 123 0.37 -3.68 -9.63
C TYR A 123 0.16 -2.18 -9.85
N LYS A 124 -0.95 -1.62 -9.36
CA LYS A 124 -1.23 -0.17 -9.47
C LYS A 124 -0.22 0.67 -8.69
N ILE A 125 0.16 0.24 -7.49
CA ILE A 125 1.22 0.90 -6.70
C ILE A 125 2.54 0.88 -7.47
N ASP A 126 2.94 -0.27 -8.00
CA ASP A 126 4.20 -0.44 -8.73
C ASP A 126 4.20 0.41 -10.02
N PHE A 127 3.09 0.42 -10.77
CA PHE A 127 2.91 1.23 -11.98
C PHE A 127 3.07 2.72 -11.70
N TYR A 128 2.36 3.25 -10.71
CA TYR A 128 2.43 4.67 -10.37
C TYR A 128 3.76 5.08 -9.77
N SER A 129 4.37 4.20 -8.96
CA SER A 129 5.69 4.42 -8.40
C SER A 129 6.75 4.49 -9.50
N LYS A 130 6.69 3.58 -10.50
CA LYS A 130 7.58 3.62 -11.67
C LYS A 130 7.40 4.91 -12.47
N ARG A 131 6.16 5.31 -12.76
CA ARG A 131 5.86 6.55 -13.50
C ARG A 131 6.33 7.80 -12.75
N ALA A 132 6.18 7.83 -11.43
CA ALA A 132 6.67 8.93 -10.61
C ALA A 132 8.21 8.95 -10.52
N LYS A 133 8.88 7.81 -10.55
CA LYS A 133 10.34 7.73 -10.61
C LYS A 133 10.88 8.30 -11.93
N ILE A 134 10.30 7.93 -13.06
CA ILE A 134 10.68 8.46 -14.38
C ILE A 134 10.53 9.99 -14.42
N ARG A 135 9.39 10.52 -13.96
CA ARG A 135 9.19 11.97 -13.85
C ARG A 135 10.22 12.66 -12.94
N LEU A 136 10.65 11.99 -11.87
CA LEU A 136 11.66 12.56 -10.97
C LEU A 136 13.01 12.67 -11.68
N GLU A 137 13.41 11.61 -12.40
CA GLU A 137 14.65 11.55 -13.16
C GLU A 137 14.67 12.62 -14.27
N GLU A 138 13.57 12.77 -15.02
CA GLU A 138 13.39 13.80 -16.07
C GLU A 138 13.47 15.24 -15.55
N ASN A 139 13.04 15.51 -14.31
CA ASN A 139 13.07 16.87 -13.72
C ASN A 139 14.40 17.20 -13.01
N THR A 140 15.30 16.23 -12.87
CA THR A 140 16.62 16.41 -12.24
C THR A 140 17.77 16.52 -13.25
N HIS A 141 17.48 16.36 -14.55
CA HIS A 141 18.39 16.53 -15.68
C HIS A 141 18.05 17.79 -16.46
#